data_AF-A0A5B9GBP4-F1
#
_entry.id   AF-A0A5B9GBP4-F1
#
_cell.length_a   1.000
_cell.length_b   1.000
_cell.length_c   1.000
_cell.angle_alpha   90.00
_cell.angle_beta   90.00
_cell.angle_gamma   90.00
#
_symmetry.space_group_name_H-M   'P 1'
#
loop_
_entity.id
_entity.type
_entity.pdbx_description
1 polymer ?
#
loop_
_entity_poly.entity_id
_entity_poly.type
_entity_poly.pdbx_seq_one_letter_code
_entity_poly.pdbx_strand_id
1 'polypeptide(L)'
;MYVIMSNYFQSSLINDPAVTIFVLCTLAFFQPSSCVLKEEKYVLWDAVMANLKQISFCPKLDATLYTADLKDFSDCNLSVVKCFYLEMEVILYESKFENNTMLTNTVDNIIADVQYLLEDEKWETKTSKWQPCETFAEKNCEDFIENFRTIAQICYRELNAE
;
A
#
# COMPACT_ATOMS: atom_id res chain seq x y z
N MET A 1 24.60 31.83 0.79
CA MET A 1 25.29 32.70 -0.18
C MET A 1 24.61 32.52 -1.52
N TYR A 2 23.70 33.45 -1.87
CA TYR A 2 23.11 33.56 -3.19
C TYR A 2 24.26 33.71 -4.20
N VAL A 3 24.47 32.71 -5.05
CA VAL A 3 25.29 32.92 -6.24
C VAL A 3 24.35 33.34 -7.35
N ILE A 4 24.24 34.67 -7.48
CA ILE A 4 23.90 35.30 -8.75
C ILE A 4 25.02 34.94 -9.72
N MET A 5 24.85 33.85 -10.47
CA MET A 5 25.43 33.73 -11.81
C MET A 5 24.28 33.78 -12.82
N SER A 6 23.77 35.00 -12.89
CA SER A 6 22.86 35.56 -13.87
C SER A 6 23.39 35.34 -15.30
N ASN A 7 22.58 34.65 -16.10
CA ASN A 7 22.35 34.84 -17.54
C ASN A 7 23.47 34.58 -18.56
N TYR A 8 24.72 34.28 -18.17
CA TYR A 8 25.76 33.87 -19.14
C TYR A 8 25.95 32.36 -19.27
N PHE A 9 25.50 31.58 -18.28
CA PHE A 9 25.70 30.12 -18.26
C PHE A 9 24.58 29.33 -18.96
N GLN A 10 23.43 29.95 -19.23
CA GLN A 10 22.27 29.25 -19.79
C GLN A 10 22.33 29.03 -21.30
N SER A 11 23.11 29.81 -22.06
CA SER A 11 23.12 29.69 -23.53
C SER A 11 24.19 28.72 -24.07
N SER A 12 25.20 28.36 -23.27
CA SER A 12 26.33 27.54 -23.73
C SER A 12 26.26 26.07 -23.30
N LEU A 13 25.52 25.74 -22.24
CA LEU A 13 25.50 24.38 -21.68
C LEU A 13 24.40 23.47 -22.26
N ILE A 14 23.40 24.02 -22.95
CA ILE A 14 22.23 23.25 -23.40
C ILE A 14 22.43 22.64 -24.81
N ASN A 15 23.50 23.04 -25.52
CA ASN A 15 23.77 22.61 -26.90
C ASN A 15 24.78 21.45 -27.00
N ASP A 16 25.37 21.01 -25.88
CA ASP A 16 26.28 19.87 -25.86
C ASP A 16 25.54 18.64 -25.29
N PRO A 17 25.37 17.57 -26.09
CA PRO A 17 24.67 16.36 -25.63
C PRO A 17 25.32 15.74 -24.39
N ALA A 18 26.62 15.89 -24.17
CA ALA A 18 27.31 15.37 -22.99
C ALA A 18 26.90 16.11 -21.71
N VAL A 19 26.69 17.43 -21.79
CA VAL A 19 26.23 18.25 -20.65
C VAL A 19 24.77 17.96 -20.35
N THR A 20 23.93 17.83 -21.38
CA THR A 20 22.53 17.43 -21.21
C THR A 20 22.40 16.05 -20.57
N ILE A 21 23.22 15.07 -20.97
CA ILE A 21 23.26 13.74 -20.35
C ILE A 21 23.69 13.84 -18.88
N PHE A 22 24.72 14.64 -18.57
CA PHE A 22 25.21 14.79 -17.19
C PHE A 22 24.18 15.47 -16.27
N VAL A 23 23.45 16.47 -16.77
CA VAL A 23 22.36 17.13 -16.05
C VAL A 23 21.16 16.20 -15.86
N LEU A 24 20.79 15.40 -16.85
CA LEU A 24 19.71 14.42 -16.73
C LEU A 24 20.06 13.29 -15.75
N CYS A 25 21.29 12.76 -15.79
CA CYS A 25 21.76 11.75 -14.86
C CYS A 25 21.81 12.28 -13.42
N THR A 26 22.22 13.53 -13.21
CA THR A 26 22.19 14.13 -11.87
C THR A 26 20.76 14.34 -11.39
N LEU A 27 19.84 14.83 -12.22
CA LEU A 27 18.42 14.94 -11.83
C LEU A 27 17.78 13.58 -11.50
N ALA A 28 18.12 12.51 -12.23
CA ALA A 28 17.67 11.15 -11.92
C ALA A 28 18.29 10.60 -10.61
N PHE A 29 19.54 10.94 -10.30
CA PHE A 29 20.20 10.57 -9.05
C PHE A 29 19.76 11.42 -7.84
N PHE A 30 19.22 12.62 -8.08
CA PHE A 30 18.76 13.55 -7.04
C PHE A 30 17.26 13.41 -6.72
N GLN A 31 16.54 12.48 -7.34
CA GLN A 31 15.19 12.16 -6.85
C GLN A 31 15.29 11.71 -5.39
N PRO A 32 14.62 12.40 -4.45
CA PRO A 32 14.61 11.99 -3.07
C PRO A 32 14.10 10.54 -2.99
N SER A 33 14.80 9.67 -2.26
CA SER A 33 14.33 8.30 -2.01
C SER A 33 12.90 8.27 -1.46
N SER A 34 12.48 9.31 -0.73
CA SER A 34 11.10 9.49 -0.27
C SER A 34 10.08 9.65 -1.40
N CYS A 35 10.43 10.26 -2.53
CA CYS A 35 9.52 10.39 -3.67
C CYS A 35 9.34 9.06 -4.40
N VAL A 36 10.43 8.27 -4.54
CA VAL A 36 10.39 6.94 -5.16
C VAL A 36 9.55 5.98 -4.31
N LEU A 37 9.80 5.92 -3.00
CA LEU A 37 9.02 5.09 -2.08
C LEU A 37 7.53 5.47 -2.07
N LYS A 38 7.23 6.77 -2.17
CA LYS A 38 5.85 7.25 -2.25
C LYS A 38 5.14 6.76 -3.51
N GLU A 39 5.80 6.85 -4.67
CA GLU A 39 5.28 6.34 -5.95
C GLU A 39 5.04 4.83 -5.91
N GLU A 40 5.96 4.06 -5.32
CA GLU A 40 5.81 2.62 -5.13
C GLU A 40 4.60 2.29 -4.23
N LYS A 41 4.45 2.98 -3.09
CA LYS A 41 3.29 2.80 -2.20
C LYS A 41 1.95 3.08 -2.89
N TYR A 42 1.89 4.07 -3.78
CA TYR A 42 0.67 4.32 -4.56
C TYR A 42 0.30 3.16 -5.47
N VAL A 43 1.29 2.63 -6.20
CA VAL A 43 1.06 1.50 -7.12
C VAL A 43 0.55 0.29 -6.36
N LEU A 44 1.12 0.02 -5.18
CA LEU A 44 0.70 -1.10 -4.33
C LEU A 44 -0.72 -0.91 -3.78
N TRP A 45 -1.05 0.26 -3.24
CA TRP A 45 -2.42 0.49 -2.75
C TRP A 45 -3.47 0.46 -3.86
N ASP A 46 -3.13 0.96 -5.06
CA ASP A 46 -4.01 0.88 -6.23
C ASP A 46 -4.25 -0.58 -6.65
N ALA A 47 -3.18 -1.39 -6.68
CA ALA A 47 -3.27 -2.83 -6.94
C ALA A 47 -4.12 -3.56 -5.90
N VAL A 48 -3.92 -3.29 -4.62
CA VAL A 48 -4.72 -3.85 -3.51
C VAL A 48 -6.20 -3.50 -3.69
N MET A 49 -6.54 -2.23 -3.96
CA MET A 49 -7.93 -1.82 -4.18
C MET A 49 -8.56 -2.49 -5.41
N ALA A 50 -7.80 -2.65 -6.49
CA ALA A 50 -8.26 -3.33 -7.71
C ALA A 50 -8.56 -4.82 -7.45
N ASN A 51 -7.66 -5.50 -6.76
CA ASN A 51 -7.81 -6.90 -6.38
C ASN A 51 -8.99 -7.09 -5.41
N LEU A 52 -9.12 -6.25 -4.37
CA LEU A 52 -10.24 -6.30 -3.43
C LEU A 52 -11.59 -6.11 -4.13
N LYS A 53 -11.66 -5.18 -5.10
CA LYS A 53 -12.86 -5.00 -5.92
C LYS A 53 -13.20 -6.27 -6.73
N GLN A 54 -12.20 -6.97 -7.24
CA GLN A 54 -12.37 -8.19 -8.01
C GLN A 54 -12.95 -9.34 -7.16
N ILE A 55 -12.63 -9.41 -5.87
CA ILE A 55 -13.13 -10.42 -4.92
C ILE A 55 -14.23 -9.89 -3.99
N SER A 56 -14.91 -8.81 -4.40
CA SER A 56 -16.03 -8.20 -3.65
C SER A 56 -17.17 -9.16 -3.33
N PHE A 57 -17.25 -10.28 -4.05
CA PHE A 57 -18.09 -11.41 -3.71
C PHE A 57 -17.18 -12.60 -3.38
N CYS A 58 -17.07 -12.93 -2.09
CA CYS A 58 -16.44 -14.18 -1.70
C CYS A 58 -17.43 -15.33 -1.96
N PRO A 59 -17.05 -16.37 -2.72
CA PRO A 59 -17.80 -17.63 -2.72
C PRO A 59 -17.88 -18.18 -1.29
N LYS A 60 -18.92 -18.99 -1.02
CA LYS A 60 -19.44 -19.48 0.27
C LYS A 60 -18.39 -19.92 1.33
N LEU A 61 -17.57 -18.97 1.76
CA LEU A 61 -16.66 -19.08 2.88
C LEU A 61 -17.53 -19.02 4.14
N ASP A 62 -17.55 -20.10 4.91
CA ASP A 62 -18.27 -20.17 6.20
C ASP A 62 -17.45 -19.55 7.35
N ALA A 63 -16.32 -18.90 7.03
CA ALA A 63 -15.50 -18.20 7.99
C ALA A 63 -16.05 -16.81 8.28
N THR A 64 -15.99 -16.43 9.56
CA THR A 64 -16.11 -15.06 10.02
C THR A 64 -14.73 -14.51 10.32
N LEU A 65 -14.50 -13.25 9.98
CA LEU A 65 -13.18 -12.62 9.96
C LEU A 65 -13.13 -11.40 10.87
N TYR A 66 -12.06 -11.24 11.62
CA TYR A 66 -11.88 -10.09 12.50
C TYR A 66 -11.77 -8.79 11.69
N THR A 67 -12.77 -7.93 11.83
CA THR A 67 -12.93 -6.74 10.98
C THR A 67 -13.02 -5.47 11.81
N ALA A 68 -12.02 -4.58 11.67
CA ALA A 68 -12.04 -3.28 12.32
C ALA A 68 -13.23 -2.42 11.82
N ASP A 69 -13.86 -1.67 12.73
CA ASP A 69 -14.90 -0.69 12.37
C ASP A 69 -14.27 0.56 11.76
N LEU A 70 -14.91 1.09 10.72
CA LEU A 70 -14.48 2.27 9.98
C LEU A 70 -14.72 3.56 10.77
N LYS A 71 -15.64 3.53 11.75
CA LYS A 71 -16.06 4.72 12.52
C LYS A 71 -14.96 5.34 13.36
N ASP A 72 -13.92 4.57 13.68
CA ASP A 72 -12.80 5.00 14.50
C ASP A 72 -11.50 5.14 13.70
N PHE A 73 -11.57 5.04 12.35
CA PHE A 73 -10.44 5.14 11.44
C PHE A 73 -10.36 6.53 10.78
N SER A 74 -9.58 7.43 11.37
CA SER A 74 -9.25 8.71 10.72
C SER A 74 -8.03 8.61 9.81
N ASP A 75 -7.08 7.74 10.16
CA ASP A 75 -5.76 7.70 9.54
C ASP A 75 -5.36 6.27 9.11
N CYS A 76 -4.38 6.15 8.21
CA CYS A 76 -3.78 4.88 7.80
C CYS A 76 -2.95 4.28 8.93
N ASN A 77 -3.61 3.50 9.79
CA ASN A 77 -2.95 2.75 10.85
C ASN A 77 -2.56 1.36 10.34
N LEU A 78 -1.26 1.18 10.04
CA LEU A 78 -0.71 -0.10 9.59
C LEU A 78 -0.92 -1.26 10.58
N SER A 79 -1.17 -1.00 11.86
CA SER A 79 -1.50 -2.07 12.82
C SER A 79 -2.84 -2.74 12.50
N VAL A 80 -3.78 -1.99 11.93
CA VAL A 80 -5.05 -2.55 11.49
C VAL A 80 -4.94 -3.16 10.10
N VAL A 81 -4.17 -2.55 9.20
CA VAL A 81 -3.82 -3.17 7.92
C VAL A 81 -3.20 -4.56 8.16
N LYS A 82 -2.39 -4.73 9.20
CA LYS A 82 -1.85 -6.02 9.61
C LYS A 82 -2.93 -7.03 10.02
N CYS A 83 -3.99 -6.62 10.71
CA CYS A 83 -5.09 -7.52 11.00
C CYS A 83 -5.81 -7.95 9.73
N PHE A 84 -6.07 -7.03 8.80
CA PHE A 84 -6.61 -7.39 7.49
C PHE A 84 -5.68 -8.34 6.71
N TYR A 85 -4.36 -8.14 6.78
CA TYR A 85 -3.39 -9.06 6.20
C TYR A 85 -3.52 -10.48 6.78
N LEU A 86 -3.59 -10.63 8.11
CA LEU A 86 -3.71 -11.94 8.77
C LEU A 86 -5.03 -12.64 8.43
N GLU A 87 -6.14 -11.89 8.41
CA GLU A 87 -7.45 -12.44 8.02
C GLU A 87 -7.52 -12.79 6.52
N MET A 88 -6.75 -12.09 5.67
CA MET A 88 -6.60 -12.49 4.26
C MET A 88 -5.87 -13.83 4.11
N GLU A 89 -4.95 -14.20 5.01
CA GLU A 89 -4.33 -15.53 5.02
C GLU A 89 -5.36 -16.64 5.32
N VAL A 90 -6.40 -16.35 6.12
CA VAL A 90 -7.53 -17.25 6.34
C VAL A 90 -8.31 -17.45 5.03
N ILE A 91 -8.63 -16.36 4.33
CA ILE A 91 -9.29 -16.43 3.01
C ILE A 91 -8.43 -17.25 2.03
N LEU A 92 -7.11 -17.06 2.02
CA LEU A 92 -6.19 -17.82 1.16
C LEU A 92 -6.21 -19.32 1.46
N TYR A 93 -6.26 -19.68 2.75
CA TYR A 93 -6.33 -21.07 3.17
C TYR A 93 -7.63 -21.72 2.69
N GLU A 94 -8.76 -21.07 2.94
CA GLU A 94 -10.09 -21.55 2.56
C GLU A 94 -10.25 -21.60 1.03
N SER A 95 -9.73 -20.62 0.29
CA SER A 95 -9.79 -20.60 -1.17
C SER A 95 -9.03 -21.78 -1.80
N LYS A 96 -7.90 -22.17 -1.18
CA LYS A 96 -7.13 -23.36 -1.58
C LYS A 96 -7.90 -24.64 -1.26
N PHE A 97 -8.54 -24.69 -0.10
CA PHE A 97 -9.37 -25.84 0.31
C PHE A 97 -10.55 -26.05 -0.65
N GLU A 98 -11.22 -24.98 -1.06
CA GLU A 98 -12.33 -25.02 -2.03
C GLU A 98 -11.87 -25.19 -3.50
N ASN A 99 -10.57 -25.25 -3.76
CA ASN A 99 -9.97 -25.25 -5.11
C ASN A 99 -10.41 -24.06 -5.97
N ASN A 100 -10.65 -22.90 -5.37
CA ASN A 100 -10.96 -21.68 -6.09
C ASN A 100 -9.68 -20.96 -6.51
N THR A 101 -9.15 -21.32 -7.67
CA THR A 101 -7.89 -20.77 -8.21
C THR A 101 -7.96 -19.26 -8.44
N MET A 102 -9.12 -18.73 -8.87
CA MET A 102 -9.27 -17.30 -9.12
C MET A 102 -9.17 -16.50 -7.82
N LEU A 103 -9.94 -16.90 -6.79
CA LEU A 103 -9.85 -16.29 -5.47
C LEU A 103 -8.45 -16.43 -4.87
N THR A 104 -7.87 -17.64 -4.96
CA THR A 104 -6.52 -17.93 -4.46
C THR A 104 -5.50 -16.97 -5.04
N ASN A 105 -5.45 -16.82 -6.37
CA ASN A 105 -4.46 -15.95 -7.02
C ASN A 105 -4.69 -14.48 -6.68
N THR A 106 -5.94 -14.02 -6.63
CA THR A 106 -6.23 -12.61 -6.29
C THR A 106 -5.89 -12.30 -4.83
N VAL A 107 -6.17 -13.22 -3.91
CA VAL A 107 -5.82 -13.09 -2.48
C VAL A 107 -4.30 -13.13 -2.28
N ASP A 108 -3.59 -14.02 -2.98
CA ASP A 108 -2.13 -14.12 -2.94
C ASP A 108 -1.46 -12.81 -3.38
N ASN A 109 -1.97 -12.17 -4.44
CA ASN A 109 -1.52 -10.85 -4.87
C ASN A 109 -1.73 -9.77 -3.80
N ILE A 110 -2.90 -9.75 -3.17
CA ILE A 110 -3.18 -8.77 -2.10
C ILE A 110 -2.22 -8.98 -0.93
N ILE A 111 -2.00 -10.23 -0.51
CA ILE A 111 -1.08 -10.56 0.57
C ILE A 111 0.34 -10.10 0.25
N ALA A 112 0.82 -10.35 -0.98
CA ALA A 112 2.15 -9.93 -1.41
C ALA A 112 2.30 -8.39 -1.41
N ASP A 113 1.35 -7.67 -1.98
CA ASP A 113 1.38 -6.20 -2.04
C ASP A 113 1.32 -5.58 -0.63
N VAL A 114 0.46 -6.12 0.25
CA VAL A 114 0.32 -5.65 1.63
C VAL A 114 1.54 -6.01 2.47
N GLN A 115 2.14 -7.19 2.27
CA GLN A 115 3.38 -7.56 2.95
C GLN A 115 4.49 -6.55 2.63
N TYR A 116 4.65 -6.17 1.36
CA TYR A 116 5.63 -5.17 0.96
C TYR A 116 5.36 -3.81 1.64
N LEU A 117 4.10 -3.38 1.68
CA LEU A 117 3.68 -2.16 2.37
C LEU A 117 4.01 -2.19 3.89
N LEU A 118 3.92 -3.38 4.51
CA LEU A 118 4.23 -3.56 5.93
C LEU A 118 5.74 -3.68 6.21
N GLU A 119 6.56 -4.13 5.25
CA GLU A 119 8.01 -4.30 5.39
C GLU A 119 8.80 -2.98 5.22
N ASP A 120 8.33 -2.06 4.39
CA ASP A 120 9.01 -0.77 4.11
C ASP A 120 8.98 0.18 5.31
N GLU A 121 7.93 0.11 6.14
CA GLU A 121 7.93 0.84 7.40
C GLU A 121 8.80 0.11 8.41
N LYS A 122 9.98 0.70 8.71
CA LYS A 122 10.78 0.32 9.88
C LYS A 122 9.86 0.31 11.09
N TRP A 123 9.46 -0.91 11.42
CA TRP A 123 8.55 -1.29 12.46
C TRP A 123 9.12 -0.79 13.79
N GLU A 124 8.87 0.47 14.14
CA GLU A 124 9.27 0.99 15.45
C GLU A 124 8.59 0.10 16.48
N THR A 125 9.44 -0.62 17.19
CA THR A 125 9.18 -1.62 18.21
C THR A 125 8.45 -1.01 19.41
N LYS A 126 7.20 -0.60 19.21
CA LYS A 126 6.20 -0.36 20.25
C LYS A 126 5.10 -1.41 20.12
N THR A 127 5.52 -2.68 20.20
CA THR A 127 4.65 -3.85 20.39
C THR A 127 3.73 -3.74 21.60
N SER A 128 3.93 -2.75 22.49
CA SER A 128 3.09 -2.50 23.66
C SER A 128 1.78 -1.75 23.37
N LYS A 129 1.50 -1.32 22.12
CA LYS A 129 0.29 -0.57 21.77
C LYS A 129 -0.61 -1.19 20.70
N TRP A 130 -0.31 -2.39 20.21
CA TRP A 130 -1.21 -3.01 19.23
C TRP A 130 -2.32 -3.75 19.94
N GLN A 131 -3.53 -3.35 19.59
CA GLN A 131 -4.72 -4.07 19.95
C GLN A 131 -4.73 -5.42 19.20
N PRO A 132 -4.94 -6.56 19.89
CA PRO A 132 -5.07 -7.86 19.23
C PRO A 132 -6.24 -7.86 18.23
N CYS A 133 -6.08 -8.54 17.10
CA CYS A 133 -7.10 -8.57 16.04
C CYS A 133 -8.42 -9.17 16.53
N GLU A 134 -8.34 -10.11 17.47
CA GLU A 134 -9.46 -10.82 18.10
C GLU A 134 -10.39 -9.92 18.93
N THR A 135 -9.99 -8.66 19.15
CA THR A 135 -10.85 -7.67 19.80
C THR A 135 -11.79 -6.96 18.83
N PHE A 136 -11.56 -7.11 17.51
CA PHE A 136 -12.48 -6.59 16.49
C PHE A 136 -13.69 -7.50 16.33
N ALA A 137 -14.77 -6.94 15.79
CA ALA A 137 -15.97 -7.71 15.51
C ALA A 137 -15.70 -8.69 14.36
N GLU A 138 -16.18 -9.91 14.52
CA GLU A 138 -16.21 -10.90 13.45
C GLU A 138 -17.31 -10.54 12.44
N LYS A 139 -16.97 -10.53 11.15
CA LYS A 139 -17.92 -10.27 10.05
C LYS A 139 -17.78 -11.32 8.95
N ASN A 140 -18.79 -11.40 8.09
CA ASN A 140 -18.70 -12.23 6.89
C ASN A 140 -17.64 -11.66 5.91
N CYS A 141 -17.26 -12.48 4.93
CA CYS A 141 -16.22 -12.12 3.96
C CYS A 141 -16.57 -10.87 3.12
N GLU A 142 -17.85 -10.68 2.74
CA GLU A 142 -18.25 -9.51 1.95
C GLU A 142 -18.03 -8.20 2.72
N ASP A 143 -18.48 -8.15 3.98
CA ASP A 143 -18.29 -7.00 4.87
C ASP A 143 -16.81 -6.78 5.19
N PHE A 144 -16.04 -7.85 5.36
CA PHE A 144 -14.60 -7.79 5.57
C PHE A 144 -13.89 -7.16 4.37
N ILE A 145 -14.16 -7.62 3.14
CA ILE A 145 -13.53 -7.11 1.91
C ILE A 145 -13.88 -5.64 1.69
N GLU A 146 -15.13 -5.24 1.90
CA GLU A 146 -15.54 -3.85 1.74
C GLU A 146 -14.91 -2.92 2.79
N ASN A 147 -14.81 -3.38 4.05
CA ASN A 147 -14.09 -2.65 5.09
C ASN A 147 -12.60 -2.51 4.74
N PHE A 148 -11.96 -3.58 4.26
CA PHE A 148 -10.55 -3.53 3.88
C PHE A 148 -10.34 -2.55 2.73
N ARG A 149 -11.21 -2.59 1.71
CA ARG A 149 -11.14 -1.68 0.57
C ARG A 149 -11.27 -0.22 0.99
N THR A 150 -12.14 0.07 1.96
CA THR A 150 -12.28 1.42 2.51
C THR A 150 -11.00 1.87 3.20
N ILE A 151 -10.36 1.01 3.99
CA ILE A 151 -9.08 1.30 4.66
C ILE A 151 -7.95 1.50 3.65
N ALA A 152 -7.85 0.65 2.62
CA ALA A 152 -6.90 0.80 1.53
C ALA A 152 -7.08 2.16 0.82
N GLN A 153 -8.32 2.61 0.65
CA GLN A 153 -8.63 3.92 0.07
C GLN A 153 -8.21 5.08 0.99
N ILE A 154 -8.38 4.95 2.32
CA ILE A 154 -7.88 5.94 3.29
C ILE A 154 -6.35 6.03 3.18
N CYS A 155 -5.66 4.88 3.25
CA CYS A 155 -4.21 4.82 3.12
C CYS A 155 -3.69 5.42 1.81
N TYR A 156 -4.35 5.13 0.68
CA TYR A 156 -4.03 5.73 -0.60
C TYR A 156 -4.16 7.27 -0.59
N ARG A 157 -5.20 7.81 0.08
CA ARG A 157 -5.46 9.26 0.13
C ARG A 157 -4.47 9.99 1.02
N GLU A 158 -4.02 9.39 2.12
CA GLU A 158 -3.05 10.04 3.00
C GLU A 158 -1.70 10.23 2.34
N LEU A 159 -1.28 9.28 1.49
CA LEU A 159 -0.11 9.50 0.65
C LEU A 159 -0.27 10.78 -0.20
N ASN A 160 -1.47 11.13 -0.65
CA ASN A 160 -1.71 12.37 -1.43
C ASN A 160 -1.70 13.66 -0.59
N ALA A 161 -1.76 13.58 0.75
CA ALA A 161 -1.86 14.75 1.62
C ALA A 161 -0.50 15.32 2.08
N GLU A 162 0.58 14.54 1.94
CA GLU A 162 1.97 14.93 2.24
C GLU A 162 2.69 15.58 1.05
#